data_AF-A0A7J6PPB0-F1
#
_entry.id   AF-A0A7J6PPB0-F1
#
_cell.length_a   1.000
_cell.length_b   1.000
_cell.length_c   1.000
_cell.angle_alpha   90.00
_cell.angle_beta   90.00
_cell.angle_gamma   90.00
#
_symmetry.space_group_name_H-M   'P 1'
#
loop_
_entity.id
_entity.type
_entity.pdbx_description
1 polymer ?
#
loop_
_entity_poly.entity_id
_entity_poly.type
_entity_poly.pdbx_seq_one_letter_code
_entity_poly.pdbx_strand_id
1 'polypeptide(L)'
;TSRLPLMRIIPLACSFASLVDATADPSSTIVSIKSATGDVNIRQLPSMLTKAGFTPDPEVASFLDTAEITTLEYVHSQVVQTPPHTIGSETLCSFVTSASSKLSLQSECAEDASGEIIGLDGELRVNDPDADYQKHLEWMEMGEVWQLASPHVTRTVKAAVIDTGVDWTDPDFAPLKGTLAKKSGGFLEGGWNFVTQSTDLTTGETHGTEVSKILAAKINNSAGMAGVAPNVILVPLQIFDDKGNTLLSFFSEAINMAIDLEID
;
A
#
# COMPACT_ATOMS: atom_id res chain seq x y z
N THR A 1 -6.70 21.50 6.89
CA THR A 1 -6.82 20.72 5.65
C THR A 1 -5.89 19.52 5.80
N SER A 2 -6.44 18.41 6.29
CA SER A 2 -5.70 17.18 6.56
C SER A 2 -5.20 16.58 5.25
N ARG A 3 -3.88 16.43 5.13
CA ARG A 3 -3.23 15.78 3.99
C ARG A 3 -3.55 14.28 4.07
N LEU A 4 -4.18 13.75 3.03
CA LEU A 4 -4.22 12.30 2.77
C LEU A 4 -2.77 11.81 2.63
N PRO A 5 -2.35 10.73 3.31
CA PRO A 5 -1.06 10.11 3.05
C PRO A 5 -1.06 9.55 1.63
N LEU A 6 0.07 9.71 0.94
CA LEU A 6 0.26 9.19 -0.40
C LEU A 6 0.09 7.67 -0.43
N MET A 7 -0.68 7.22 -1.41
CA MET A 7 -0.76 5.84 -1.86
C MET A 7 0.63 5.38 -2.28
N ARG A 8 1.26 4.53 -1.47
CA ARG A 8 2.54 3.88 -1.76
C ARG A 8 2.32 2.72 -2.71
N ILE A 9 2.83 2.80 -3.93
CA ILE A 9 2.90 1.66 -4.87
C ILE A 9 4.30 1.67 -5.47
N ILE A 10 5.25 0.99 -4.83
CA ILE A 10 6.64 0.88 -5.33
C ILE A 10 7.27 -0.46 -4.86
N PRO A 11 7.61 -1.38 -5.78
CA PRO A 11 8.21 -2.68 -5.49
C PRO A 11 9.63 -2.71 -4.94
N LEU A 12 9.93 -3.78 -4.20
CA LEU A 12 11.23 -4.42 -4.12
C LEU A 12 11.16 -5.62 -5.07
N ALA A 13 11.92 -5.63 -6.15
CA ALA A 13 12.05 -6.80 -7.00
C ALA A 13 12.79 -7.92 -6.24
N CYS A 14 12.14 -9.07 -6.10
CA CYS A 14 12.81 -10.31 -5.72
C CYS A 14 12.69 -11.30 -6.89
N SER A 15 13.84 -11.81 -7.33
CA SER A 15 14.01 -12.53 -8.59
C SER A 15 13.23 -13.86 -8.64
N PHE A 16 12.33 -13.99 -9.62
CA PHE A 16 11.98 -15.28 -10.20
C PHE A 16 12.18 -15.22 -11.71
N ALA A 17 13.36 -15.67 -12.15
CA ALA A 17 13.59 -16.00 -13.54
C ALA A 17 13.19 -17.46 -13.77
N SER A 18 12.19 -17.73 -14.61
CA SER A 18 12.35 -18.72 -15.69
C SER A 18 11.18 -18.67 -16.69
N LEU A 19 11.58 -18.56 -17.97
CA LEU A 19 11.04 -19.22 -19.18
C LEU A 19 10.57 -18.27 -20.30
N VAL A 20 11.46 -18.20 -21.31
CA VAL A 20 11.29 -17.87 -22.74
C VAL A 20 11.63 -16.43 -23.19
N ASP A 21 12.42 -16.41 -24.27
CA ASP A 21 13.06 -15.32 -25.04
C ASP A 21 12.89 -13.87 -24.55
N ALA A 22 13.98 -13.36 -23.97
CA ALA A 22 14.14 -11.98 -23.55
C ALA A 22 14.35 -11.05 -24.76
N THR A 23 13.47 -10.06 -24.92
CA THR A 23 13.94 -8.71 -25.24
C THR A 23 14.20 -8.04 -23.90
N ALA A 24 15.44 -7.63 -23.63
CA ALA A 24 15.73 -6.75 -22.50
C ALA A 24 14.92 -5.47 -22.69
N ASP A 25 13.77 -5.39 -22.01
CA ASP A 25 12.99 -4.16 -21.91
C ASP A 25 13.94 -3.11 -21.31
N PRO A 26 14.08 -1.89 -21.88
CA PRO A 26 14.79 -0.82 -21.19
C PRO A 26 14.21 -0.71 -19.79
N SER A 27 15.00 -1.06 -18.76
CA SER A 27 14.58 -0.89 -17.37
C SER A 27 14.21 0.57 -17.20
N SER A 28 13.03 0.85 -16.69
CA SER A 28 12.60 2.19 -16.36
C SER A 28 12.57 2.31 -14.82
N THR A 29 12.66 3.53 -14.30
CA THR A 29 12.60 3.78 -12.86
C THR A 29 11.47 4.75 -12.60
N ILE A 30 10.51 4.33 -11.78
CA ILE A 30 9.40 5.18 -11.34
C ILE A 30 9.86 5.93 -10.10
N VAL A 31 9.73 7.26 -10.13
CA VAL A 31 10.16 8.15 -9.06
C VAL A 31 9.06 9.15 -8.73
N SER A 32 8.67 9.21 -7.45
CA SER A 32 7.84 10.29 -6.91
C SER A 32 8.66 11.09 -5.90
N ILE A 33 8.73 12.42 -6.05
CA ILE A 33 9.44 13.30 -5.12
C ILE A 33 8.54 14.49 -4.82
N LYS A 34 8.33 14.78 -3.53
CA LYS A 34 7.50 15.88 -3.05
C LYS A 34 8.22 16.74 -2.03
N SER A 35 8.05 18.04 -2.20
CA SER A 35 8.42 19.08 -1.24
C SER A 35 7.21 19.52 -0.41
N ALA A 36 7.41 20.48 0.50
CA ALA A 36 6.30 21.09 1.23
C ALA A 36 5.27 21.79 0.32
N THR A 37 5.70 22.22 -0.87
CA THR A 37 4.95 23.09 -1.80
C THR A 37 4.50 22.41 -3.09
N GLY A 38 4.88 21.15 -3.33
CA GLY A 38 4.49 20.42 -4.54
C GLY A 38 5.52 19.40 -5.01
N ASP A 39 5.27 18.83 -6.18
CA ASP A 39 6.11 17.80 -6.81
C ASP A 39 7.45 18.38 -7.27
N VAL A 40 8.51 17.58 -7.17
CA VAL A 40 9.87 17.95 -7.56
C VAL A 40 10.27 17.15 -8.80
N ASN A 41 10.67 17.86 -9.86
CA ASN A 41 11.23 17.21 -11.03
C ASN A 41 12.61 16.61 -10.70
N ILE A 42 12.82 15.34 -11.00
CA ILE A 42 14.06 14.64 -10.63
C ILE A 42 15.31 15.29 -11.24
N ARG A 43 15.20 15.92 -12.43
CA ARG A 43 16.31 16.69 -13.05
C ARG A 43 16.79 17.86 -12.20
N GLN A 44 15.95 18.37 -11.29
CA GLN A 44 16.31 19.49 -10.43
C GLN A 44 17.14 19.05 -9.22
N LEU A 45 17.12 17.77 -8.83
CA LEU A 45 17.80 17.27 -7.62
C LEU A 45 19.29 17.62 -7.56
N PRO A 46 20.11 17.42 -8.62
CA PRO A 46 21.53 17.79 -8.57
C PRO A 46 21.75 19.29 -8.26
N SER A 47 20.95 20.16 -8.88
CA SER A 47 21.02 21.60 -8.67
C SER A 47 20.56 22.02 -7.27
N MET A 48 19.54 21.34 -6.72
CA MET A 48 19.04 21.55 -5.36
C MET A 48 20.09 21.15 -4.33
N LEU A 49 20.75 19.99 -4.53
CA LEU A 49 21.86 19.54 -3.69
C LEU A 49 23.00 20.56 -3.68
N THR A 50 23.40 21.04 -4.85
CA THR A 50 24.46 22.04 -4.98
C THR A 50 24.12 23.33 -4.24
N LYS A 51 22.89 23.83 -4.40
CA LYS A 51 22.39 25.02 -3.68
C LYS A 51 22.36 24.83 -2.17
N ALA A 52 22.13 23.61 -1.70
CA ALA A 52 22.15 23.25 -0.29
C ALA A 52 23.56 22.95 0.25
N GLY A 53 24.61 23.10 -0.56
CA GLY A 53 26.00 22.87 -0.15
C GLY A 53 26.47 21.42 -0.23
N PHE A 54 25.72 20.54 -0.90
CA PHE A 54 26.10 19.15 -1.13
C PHE A 54 26.60 18.95 -2.56
N THR A 55 27.60 18.09 -2.74
CA THR A 55 28.08 17.67 -4.07
C THR A 55 27.22 16.51 -4.59
N PRO A 56 26.49 16.66 -5.71
CA PRO A 56 25.75 15.56 -6.33
C PRO A 56 26.72 14.57 -7.00
N ASP A 57 26.29 13.33 -7.16
CA ASP A 57 27.02 12.34 -7.95
C ASP A 57 27.11 12.83 -9.41
N PRO A 58 28.32 13.01 -9.97
CA PRO A 58 28.49 13.59 -11.30
C PRO A 58 27.99 12.68 -12.41
N GLU A 59 28.03 11.36 -12.25
CA GLU A 59 27.54 10.41 -13.25
C GLU A 59 26.01 10.43 -13.29
N VAL A 60 25.36 10.42 -12.12
CA VAL A 60 23.89 10.51 -12.03
C VAL A 60 23.39 11.88 -12.50
N ALA A 61 24.09 12.97 -12.16
CA ALA A 61 23.74 14.31 -12.63
C ALA A 61 23.83 14.42 -14.17
N SER A 62 24.92 13.94 -14.76
CA SER A 62 25.09 13.93 -16.22
C SER A 62 24.05 13.04 -16.90
N PHE A 63 23.69 11.90 -16.31
CA PHE A 63 22.63 11.04 -16.81
C PHE A 63 21.28 11.75 -16.79
N LEU A 64 20.91 12.39 -15.67
CA LEU A 64 19.62 13.09 -15.52
C LEU A 64 19.48 14.30 -16.44
N ASP A 65 20.57 14.89 -16.93
CA ASP A 65 20.52 15.96 -17.93
C ASP A 65 20.02 15.46 -19.29
N THR A 66 20.31 14.20 -19.64
CA THR A 66 19.99 13.63 -20.96
C THR A 66 18.94 12.52 -20.94
N ALA A 67 18.60 11.98 -19.76
CA ALA A 67 17.65 10.89 -19.61
C ALA A 67 16.29 11.23 -20.24
N GLU A 68 15.58 10.25 -20.77
CA GLU A 68 14.17 10.43 -21.16
C GLU A 68 13.31 10.31 -19.90
N ILE A 69 12.43 11.29 -19.69
CA ILE A 69 11.60 11.37 -18.48
C ILE A 69 10.16 11.68 -18.86
N THR A 70 9.25 10.78 -18.52
CA THR A 70 7.81 10.97 -18.68
C THR A 70 7.20 11.38 -17.33
N THR A 71 6.58 12.56 -17.27
CA THR A 71 5.85 13.00 -16.08
C THR A 71 4.41 12.50 -16.14
N LEU A 72 4.00 11.74 -15.14
CA LEU A 72 2.63 11.27 -14.95
C LEU A 72 1.91 12.21 -13.98
N GLU A 73 1.30 13.26 -14.52
CA GLU A 73 0.75 14.38 -13.74
C GLU A 73 -0.29 13.95 -12.69
N TYR A 74 -1.21 13.06 -13.05
CA TYR A 74 -2.31 12.64 -12.17
C TYR A 74 -1.88 11.74 -11.01
N VAL A 75 -0.77 11.01 -11.17
CA VAL A 75 -0.21 10.12 -10.13
C VAL A 75 1.06 10.71 -9.50
N HIS A 76 1.39 11.98 -9.79
CA HIS A 76 2.49 12.72 -9.20
C HIS A 76 3.83 11.97 -9.23
N SER A 77 4.12 11.32 -10.35
CA SER A 77 5.28 10.45 -10.54
C SER A 77 6.00 10.74 -11.86
N GLN A 78 7.26 10.34 -11.96
CA GLN A 78 8.09 10.46 -13.15
C GLN A 78 8.66 9.09 -13.48
N VAL A 79 8.55 8.70 -14.75
CA VAL A 79 9.18 7.49 -15.29
C VAL A 79 10.47 7.91 -15.95
N VAL A 80 11.60 7.45 -15.43
CA VAL A 80 12.95 7.73 -15.94
C VAL A 80 13.42 6.51 -16.70
N GLN A 81 13.65 6.65 -18.01
CA GLN A 81 14.24 5.56 -18.79
C GLN A 81 15.68 5.32 -18.31
N THR A 82 15.98 4.10 -17.88
CA THR A 82 17.30 3.66 -17.38
C THR A 82 17.83 2.52 -18.26
N PRO A 83 18.30 2.79 -19.49
CA PRO A 83 18.72 1.74 -20.43
C PRO A 83 19.86 0.88 -19.89
N PRO A 84 19.99 -0.38 -20.36
CA PRO A 84 21.13 -1.23 -20.04
C PRO A 84 22.45 -0.50 -20.32
N HIS A 85 23.40 -0.57 -19.39
CA HIS A 85 24.73 0.04 -19.44
C HIS A 85 24.82 1.57 -19.21
N THR A 86 23.80 2.19 -18.62
CA THR A 86 23.86 3.58 -18.12
C THR A 86 23.83 3.64 -16.59
N ILE A 87 22.85 4.32 -16.00
CA ILE A 87 22.54 4.29 -14.57
C ILE A 87 21.39 3.32 -14.37
N GLY A 88 21.60 2.27 -13.56
CA GLY A 88 20.54 1.33 -13.20
C GLY A 88 19.59 1.88 -12.13
N SER A 89 18.40 1.28 -12.03
CA SER A 89 17.34 1.69 -11.09
C SER A 89 17.81 1.72 -9.63
N GLU A 90 18.63 0.76 -9.19
CA GLU A 90 19.18 0.72 -7.83
C GLU A 90 20.05 1.96 -7.51
N THR A 91 20.94 2.33 -8.42
CA THR A 91 21.80 3.52 -8.28
C THR A 91 20.97 4.79 -8.29
N LEU A 92 19.99 4.90 -9.20
CA LEU A 92 19.12 6.06 -9.30
C LEU A 92 18.25 6.21 -8.03
N CYS A 93 17.65 5.12 -7.55
CA CYS A 93 16.86 5.13 -6.31
C CYS A 93 17.72 5.48 -5.09
N SER A 94 18.93 4.94 -4.99
CA SER A 94 19.86 5.30 -3.91
C SER A 94 20.21 6.79 -3.93
N PHE A 95 20.43 7.36 -5.12
CA PHE A 95 20.64 8.79 -5.29
C PHE A 95 19.42 9.59 -4.84
N VAL A 96 18.21 9.23 -5.29
CA VAL A 96 16.95 9.91 -4.93
C VAL A 96 16.73 9.87 -3.41
N THR A 97 16.86 8.72 -2.77
CA THR A 97 16.69 8.59 -1.31
C THR A 97 17.69 9.44 -0.54
N SER A 98 18.96 9.40 -0.93
CA SER A 98 20.03 10.21 -0.32
C SER A 98 19.79 11.71 -0.51
N ALA A 99 19.40 12.12 -1.71
CA ALA A 99 19.11 13.51 -2.03
C ALA A 99 17.90 14.04 -1.24
N SER A 100 16.82 13.27 -1.21
CA SER A 100 15.60 13.62 -0.48
C SER A 100 15.83 13.73 1.01
N SER A 101 16.61 12.83 1.61
CA SER A 101 16.99 12.94 3.03
C SER A 101 17.74 14.24 3.32
N LYS A 102 18.74 14.60 2.51
CA LYS A 102 19.52 15.84 2.66
C LYS A 102 18.68 17.11 2.45
N LEU A 103 17.68 17.04 1.57
CA LEU A 103 16.83 18.17 1.19
C LEU A 103 15.51 18.22 1.96
N SER A 104 15.30 17.30 2.92
CA SER A 104 14.02 17.16 3.66
C SER A 104 12.80 17.00 2.74
N LEU A 105 12.96 16.23 1.65
CA LEU A 105 11.91 15.87 0.71
C LEU A 105 11.32 14.50 1.06
N GLN A 106 10.08 14.27 0.66
CA GLN A 106 9.48 12.94 0.64
C GLN A 106 9.74 12.34 -0.73
N SER A 107 10.27 11.11 -0.81
CA SER A 107 10.44 10.44 -2.09
C SER A 107 10.22 8.94 -2.02
N GLU A 108 9.71 8.40 -3.11
CA GLU A 108 9.60 6.97 -3.38
C GLU A 108 10.25 6.69 -4.74
N CYS A 109 10.95 5.56 -4.84
CA CYS A 109 11.60 5.14 -6.08
C CYS A 109 11.57 3.61 -6.20
N ALA A 110 11.18 3.10 -7.37
CA ALA A 110 11.26 1.68 -7.73
C ALA A 110 11.70 1.52 -9.17
N GLU A 111 12.31 0.37 -9.42
CA GLU A 111 12.36 -0.20 -10.76
C GLU A 111 10.93 -0.44 -11.29
N ASP A 112 10.71 -0.04 -12.53
CA ASP A 112 9.51 -0.34 -13.28
C ASP A 112 9.53 -1.82 -13.67
N ALA A 113 8.80 -2.61 -12.89
CA ALA A 113 8.74 -4.05 -13.07
C ALA A 113 7.69 -4.39 -14.14
N SER A 114 8.09 -5.16 -15.14
CA SER A 114 7.14 -5.78 -16.06
C SER A 114 6.47 -6.98 -15.37
N GLY A 115 5.15 -7.00 -15.41
CA GLY A 115 4.33 -8.14 -15.01
C GLY A 115 3.66 -8.77 -16.23
N GLU A 116 3.67 -10.09 -16.33
CA GLU A 116 2.89 -10.80 -17.34
C GLU A 116 1.53 -11.18 -16.74
N ILE A 117 0.45 -10.67 -17.33
CA ILE A 117 -0.90 -11.13 -17.00
C ILE A 117 -1.12 -12.43 -17.76
N ILE A 118 -1.25 -13.54 -17.04
CA ILE A 118 -1.81 -14.75 -17.65
C ILE A 118 -3.28 -14.40 -17.95
N GLY A 119 -3.78 -14.51 -19.19
CA GLY A 119 -5.21 -14.37 -19.61
C GLY A 119 -6.09 -13.24 -19.04
N LEU A 120 -6.71 -12.44 -19.92
CA LEU A 120 -7.70 -11.41 -19.57
C LEU A 120 -9.13 -11.97 -19.71
N ASP A 121 -9.53 -12.84 -18.80
CA ASP A 121 -10.84 -13.51 -18.80
C ASP A 121 -11.79 -13.00 -17.71
N GLY A 122 -11.32 -12.10 -16.83
CA GLY A 122 -12.08 -11.59 -15.70
C GLY A 122 -12.23 -12.61 -14.56
N GLU A 123 -11.47 -13.71 -14.59
CA GLU A 123 -11.44 -14.67 -13.49
C GLU A 123 -10.54 -14.15 -12.36
N LEU A 124 -11.04 -14.25 -11.12
CA LEU A 124 -10.29 -13.83 -9.93
C LEU A 124 -9.04 -14.68 -9.67
N ARG A 125 -9.03 -15.93 -10.14
CA ARG A 125 -7.89 -16.87 -10.07
C ARG A 125 -7.34 -17.06 -8.67
N VAL A 126 -8.28 -17.13 -7.73
CA VAL A 126 -8.03 -17.48 -6.35
C VAL A 126 -8.70 -18.81 -6.04
N ASN A 127 -8.20 -19.54 -5.05
CA ASN A 127 -8.73 -20.86 -4.69
C ASN A 127 -9.87 -20.80 -3.64
N ASP A 128 -10.40 -19.61 -3.39
CA ASP A 128 -11.41 -19.36 -2.36
C ASP A 128 -12.80 -19.79 -2.86
N PRO A 129 -13.55 -20.66 -2.14
CA PRO A 129 -14.78 -21.29 -2.64
C PRO A 129 -15.90 -20.33 -3.05
N ASP A 130 -15.99 -19.16 -2.42
CA ASP A 130 -17.05 -18.20 -2.68
C ASP A 130 -16.66 -17.12 -3.72
N ALA A 131 -15.44 -17.19 -4.27
CA ALA A 131 -14.93 -16.22 -5.24
C ALA A 131 -15.85 -16.05 -6.47
N ASP A 132 -16.47 -17.14 -6.94
CA ASP A 132 -17.39 -17.13 -8.09
C ASP A 132 -18.63 -16.24 -7.88
N TYR A 133 -19.00 -15.96 -6.63
CA TYR A 133 -20.12 -15.09 -6.28
C TYR A 133 -19.73 -13.61 -6.23
N GLN A 134 -18.45 -13.27 -6.35
CA GLN A 134 -17.92 -11.92 -6.14
C GLN A 134 -17.76 -11.11 -7.42
N LYS A 135 -18.87 -10.96 -8.17
CA LYS A 135 -18.90 -10.23 -9.46
C LYS A 135 -18.38 -8.80 -9.40
N HIS A 136 -18.46 -8.16 -8.24
CA HIS A 136 -17.89 -6.83 -8.03
C HIS A 136 -16.36 -6.80 -8.15
N LEU A 137 -15.66 -7.88 -7.74
CA LEU A 137 -14.21 -7.99 -7.89
C LEU A 137 -13.83 -8.25 -9.35
N GLU A 138 -14.65 -8.99 -10.10
CA GLU A 138 -14.48 -9.18 -11.55
C GLU A 138 -14.63 -7.86 -12.30
N TRP A 139 -15.65 -7.05 -11.97
CA TRP A 139 -15.85 -5.72 -12.58
C TRP A 139 -14.72 -4.72 -12.29
N MET A 140 -13.99 -4.94 -11.18
CA MET A 140 -12.82 -4.14 -10.82
C MET A 140 -11.51 -4.76 -11.34
N GLU A 141 -11.57 -5.89 -12.07
CA GLU A 141 -10.39 -6.61 -12.60
C GLU A 141 -9.39 -6.94 -11.47
N MET A 142 -9.92 -7.34 -10.30
CA MET A 142 -9.08 -7.54 -9.11
C MET A 142 -8.15 -8.74 -9.26
N GLY A 143 -8.51 -9.75 -10.06
CA GLY A 143 -7.63 -10.87 -10.37
C GLY A 143 -6.34 -10.40 -11.04
N GLU A 144 -6.44 -9.48 -12.00
CA GLU A 144 -5.32 -8.85 -12.67
C GLU A 144 -4.56 -7.91 -11.73
N VAL A 145 -5.27 -7.09 -10.95
CA VAL A 145 -4.66 -6.19 -9.96
C VAL A 145 -3.81 -6.97 -8.95
N TRP A 146 -4.30 -8.09 -8.41
CA TRP A 146 -3.51 -8.87 -7.46
C TRP A 146 -2.29 -9.52 -8.11
N GLN A 147 -2.42 -10.02 -9.35
CA GLN A 147 -1.29 -10.60 -10.09
C GLN A 147 -0.18 -9.57 -10.33
N LEU A 148 -0.56 -8.35 -10.73
CA LEU A 148 0.40 -7.29 -11.04
C LEU A 148 0.94 -6.58 -9.81
N ALA A 149 0.08 -6.24 -8.85
CA ALA A 149 0.48 -5.38 -7.74
C ALA A 149 1.02 -6.15 -6.54
N SER A 150 0.46 -7.32 -6.20
CA SER A 150 0.79 -8.01 -4.94
C SER A 150 2.27 -8.37 -4.79
N PRO A 151 2.98 -8.88 -5.83
CA PRO A 151 4.42 -9.13 -5.75
C PRO A 151 5.26 -7.88 -5.46
N HIS A 152 4.66 -6.70 -5.65
CA HIS A 152 5.31 -5.41 -5.57
C HIS A 152 4.86 -4.57 -4.36
N VAL A 153 3.96 -5.08 -3.52
CA VAL A 153 3.57 -4.40 -2.27
C VAL A 153 4.66 -4.57 -1.21
N THR A 154 5.43 -3.51 -0.96
CA THR A 154 6.51 -3.49 0.06
C THR A 154 6.09 -2.86 1.38
N ARG A 155 5.05 -2.04 1.36
CA ARG A 155 4.52 -1.38 2.55
C ARG A 155 3.31 -2.12 3.07
N THR A 156 3.33 -2.46 4.35
CA THR A 156 2.13 -2.87 5.08
C THR A 156 1.22 -1.66 5.34
N VAL A 157 -0.04 -1.77 4.91
CA VAL A 157 -1.10 -0.78 5.14
C VAL A 157 -1.90 -1.21 6.36
N LYS A 158 -2.24 -0.26 7.25
CA LYS A 158 -3.15 -0.47 8.38
C LYS A 158 -4.51 0.10 8.02
N ALA A 159 -5.55 -0.72 8.08
CA ALA A 159 -6.91 -0.29 7.76
C ALA A 159 -7.82 -0.56 8.95
N ALA A 160 -8.52 0.48 9.41
CA ALA A 160 -9.48 0.35 10.50
C ALA A 160 -10.92 0.20 9.98
N VAL A 161 -11.68 -0.68 10.62
CA VAL A 161 -13.12 -0.87 10.37
C VAL A 161 -13.87 -0.47 11.64
N ILE A 162 -14.61 0.65 11.57
CA ILE A 162 -15.40 1.18 12.69
C ILE A 162 -16.84 0.69 12.54
N ASP A 163 -17.22 -0.37 13.27
CA ASP A 163 -18.49 -1.08 13.05
C ASP A 163 -18.99 -1.82 14.32
N THR A 164 -19.66 -2.95 14.16
CA THR A 164 -20.26 -3.83 15.19
C THR A 164 -19.27 -4.80 15.83
N GLY A 165 -18.02 -4.83 15.36
CA GLY A 165 -17.00 -5.79 15.81
C GLY A 165 -16.66 -6.79 14.72
N VAL A 166 -15.84 -7.77 15.06
CA VAL A 166 -15.49 -8.87 14.15
C VAL A 166 -15.37 -10.18 14.92
N ASP A 167 -15.62 -11.28 14.22
CA ASP A 167 -15.29 -12.61 14.70
C ASP A 167 -13.87 -13.02 14.22
N TRP A 168 -12.89 -12.94 15.12
CA TRP A 168 -11.52 -13.37 14.82
C TRP A 168 -11.37 -14.88 14.61
N THR A 169 -12.42 -15.68 14.77
CA THR A 169 -12.41 -17.10 14.43
C THR A 169 -12.71 -17.37 12.95
N ASP A 170 -13.14 -16.36 12.19
CA ASP A 170 -13.36 -16.48 10.75
C ASP A 170 -12.03 -16.77 10.01
N PRO A 171 -11.91 -17.89 9.28
CA PRO A 171 -10.68 -18.28 8.60
C PRO A 171 -10.23 -17.27 7.52
N ASP A 172 -11.12 -16.43 7.01
CA ASP A 172 -10.81 -15.46 5.96
C ASP A 172 -9.91 -14.34 6.46
N PHE A 173 -9.95 -13.96 7.74
CA PHE A 173 -9.12 -12.85 8.22
C PHE A 173 -8.52 -13.08 9.61
N ALA A 174 -8.72 -14.23 10.25
CA ALA A 174 -8.01 -14.59 11.49
C ALA A 174 -6.48 -14.32 11.43
N PRO A 175 -5.76 -14.61 10.31
CA PRO A 175 -4.32 -14.32 10.22
C PRO A 175 -3.96 -12.84 10.17
N LEU A 176 -4.93 -11.94 10.00
CA LEU A 176 -4.73 -10.49 9.93
C LEU A 176 -4.73 -9.80 11.29
N LYS A 177 -4.99 -10.55 12.37
CA LYS A 177 -4.95 -10.04 13.73
C LYS A 177 -3.53 -9.54 14.05
N GLY A 178 -3.39 -8.23 14.15
CA GLY A 178 -2.11 -7.56 14.41
C GLY A 178 -1.98 -7.03 15.84
N THR A 179 -0.73 -6.72 16.22
CA THR A 179 -0.42 -5.89 17.40
C THR A 179 0.16 -4.56 16.92
N LEU A 180 -0.44 -3.45 17.35
CA LEU A 180 -0.09 -2.10 16.93
C LEU A 180 0.40 -1.27 18.11
N ALA A 181 1.49 -0.52 17.91
CA ALA A 181 1.96 0.46 18.87
C ALA A 181 1.11 1.73 18.80
N LYS A 182 0.86 2.34 19.96
CA LYS A 182 0.19 3.64 20.07
C LYS A 182 1.20 4.77 20.18
N LYS A 183 0.94 5.91 19.55
CA LYS A 183 1.71 7.14 19.74
C LYS A 183 1.72 7.60 21.19
N SER A 184 0.59 7.42 21.88
CA SER A 184 0.43 7.71 23.30
C SER A 184 1.16 6.73 24.23
N GLY A 185 1.70 5.63 23.69
CA GLY A 185 2.40 4.59 24.44
C GLY A 185 1.56 3.33 24.68
N GLY A 186 2.24 2.19 24.73
CA GLY A 186 1.63 0.87 24.84
C GLY A 186 1.20 0.28 23.49
N PHE A 187 0.46 -0.81 23.53
CA PHE A 187 0.06 -1.59 22.36
C PHE A 187 -1.44 -1.90 22.38
N LEU A 188 -2.01 -2.13 21.20
CA LEU A 188 -3.35 -2.68 21.00
C LEU A 188 -3.22 -3.95 20.16
N GLU A 189 -3.84 -5.04 20.61
CA GLU A 189 -3.88 -6.30 19.87
C GLU A 189 -5.30 -6.57 19.39
N GLY A 190 -5.46 -6.74 18.07
CA GLY A 190 -6.70 -7.24 17.48
C GLY A 190 -7.92 -6.31 17.54
N GLY A 191 -7.76 -5.04 17.94
CA GLY A 191 -8.84 -4.05 17.91
C GLY A 191 -9.40 -3.70 19.30
N TRP A 192 -10.45 -2.87 19.31
CA TRP A 192 -11.03 -2.33 20.55
C TRP A 192 -12.55 -2.19 20.48
N ASN A 193 -13.21 -2.55 21.58
CA ASN A 193 -14.64 -2.41 21.78
C ASN A 193 -14.93 -1.22 22.71
N PHE A 194 -15.52 -0.17 22.16
CA PHE A 194 -15.88 1.05 22.89
C PHE A 194 -17.14 0.87 23.75
N VAL A 195 -18.01 -0.09 23.40
CA VAL A 195 -19.22 -0.40 24.16
C VAL A 195 -18.88 -1.06 25.49
N THR A 196 -17.96 -2.03 25.47
CA THR A 196 -17.56 -2.81 26.66
C THR A 196 -16.24 -2.35 27.28
N GLN A 197 -15.53 -1.42 26.63
CA GLN A 197 -14.20 -0.94 27.02
C GLN A 197 -13.18 -2.07 27.16
N SER A 198 -13.11 -2.93 26.15
CA SER A 198 -12.25 -4.12 26.16
C SER A 198 -11.71 -4.46 24.76
N THR A 199 -10.81 -5.44 24.68
CA THR A 199 -10.37 -6.03 23.40
C THR A 199 -11.28 -7.17 22.93
N ASP A 200 -12.38 -7.44 23.65
CA ASP A 200 -13.36 -8.44 23.24
C ASP A 200 -14.32 -7.82 22.21
N LEU A 201 -14.21 -8.31 20.97
CA LEU A 201 -15.01 -7.89 19.83
C LEU A 201 -16.13 -8.89 19.52
N THR A 202 -16.32 -9.90 20.39
CA THR A 202 -17.37 -10.90 20.22
C THR A 202 -18.72 -10.20 20.20
N THR A 203 -19.46 -10.41 19.12
CA THR A 203 -20.78 -9.82 18.91
C THR A 203 -21.69 -10.86 18.24
N GLY A 204 -22.99 -10.74 18.49
CA GLY A 204 -24.01 -11.49 17.75
C GLY A 204 -24.33 -10.90 16.36
N GLU A 205 -23.85 -9.69 16.08
CA GLU A 205 -24.02 -8.99 14.80
C GLU A 205 -22.91 -9.36 13.82
N THR A 206 -23.26 -9.64 12.57
CA THR A 206 -22.27 -10.06 11.54
C THR A 206 -21.80 -8.92 10.66
N HIS A 207 -22.42 -7.74 10.75
CA HIS A 207 -22.19 -6.62 9.82
C HIS A 207 -20.70 -6.22 9.75
N GLY A 208 -20.04 -6.05 10.89
CA GLY A 208 -18.63 -5.64 10.95
C GLY A 208 -17.68 -6.72 10.46
N THR A 209 -18.01 -8.00 10.69
CA THR A 209 -17.32 -9.15 10.10
C THR A 209 -17.44 -9.12 8.57
N GLU A 210 -18.65 -8.98 8.02
CA GLU A 210 -18.90 -8.96 6.58
C GLU A 210 -18.21 -7.77 5.89
N VAL A 211 -18.28 -6.58 6.48
CA VAL A 211 -17.56 -5.39 6.01
C VAL A 211 -16.05 -5.63 6.01
N SER A 212 -15.53 -6.25 7.06
CA SER A 212 -14.10 -6.57 7.17
C SER A 212 -13.65 -7.61 6.14
N LYS A 213 -14.50 -8.58 5.78
CA LYS A 213 -14.21 -9.57 4.74
C LYS A 213 -14.11 -8.92 3.37
N ILE A 214 -15.06 -8.05 3.00
CA ILE A 214 -15.02 -7.31 1.73
C ILE A 214 -13.70 -6.53 1.60
N LEU A 215 -13.26 -5.90 2.70
CA LEU A 215 -12.01 -5.17 2.73
C LEU A 215 -10.78 -6.09 2.63
N ALA A 216 -10.71 -7.12 3.48
CA ALA A 216 -9.43 -7.72 3.84
C ALA A 216 -9.43 -9.25 3.87
N ALA A 217 -10.50 -9.94 3.49
CA ALA A 217 -10.48 -11.41 3.43
C ALA A 217 -9.25 -11.90 2.64
N LYS A 218 -8.55 -12.87 3.21
CA LYS A 218 -7.38 -13.50 2.63
C LYS A 218 -7.79 -14.17 1.33
N ILE A 219 -6.93 -14.02 0.34
CA ILE A 219 -7.04 -14.75 -0.91
C ILE A 219 -6.17 -16.00 -0.86
N ASN A 220 -6.55 -17.01 -1.63
CA ASN A 220 -5.82 -18.25 -1.78
C ASN A 220 -5.64 -19.05 -0.47
N ASN A 221 -6.56 -18.88 0.49
CA ASN A 221 -6.53 -19.62 1.76
C ASN A 221 -7.46 -20.86 1.75
N SER A 222 -8.14 -21.11 0.62
CA SER A 222 -9.10 -22.19 0.42
C SER A 222 -10.30 -22.13 1.36
N ALA A 223 -10.67 -20.92 1.79
CA ALA A 223 -11.83 -20.65 2.63
C ALA A 223 -12.58 -19.43 2.12
N GLY A 224 -13.89 -19.42 2.37
CA GLY A 224 -14.77 -18.28 2.17
C GLY A 224 -14.53 -17.48 0.89
N MET A 225 -14.36 -16.17 1.06
CA MET A 225 -14.35 -15.17 0.00
C MET A 225 -13.00 -14.44 -0.10
N ALA A 226 -12.77 -13.75 -1.21
CA ALA A 226 -11.62 -12.88 -1.44
C ALA A 226 -11.89 -11.43 -0.99
N GLY A 227 -10.92 -10.78 -0.35
CA GLY A 227 -10.98 -9.36 0.01
C GLY A 227 -10.23 -8.48 -0.99
N VAL A 228 -10.62 -7.21 -1.09
CA VAL A 228 -9.95 -6.26 -2.00
C VAL A 228 -8.46 -6.09 -1.67
N ALA A 229 -8.13 -6.01 -0.38
CA ALA A 229 -6.80 -5.75 0.13
C ALA A 229 -6.35 -6.84 1.13
N PRO A 230 -6.03 -8.06 0.65
CA PRO A 230 -5.81 -9.24 1.50
C PRO A 230 -4.54 -9.17 2.38
N ASN A 231 -3.70 -8.15 2.21
CA ASN A 231 -2.42 -8.00 2.88
C ASN A 231 -2.35 -6.81 3.87
N VAL A 232 -3.50 -6.19 4.17
CA VAL A 232 -3.56 -5.14 5.20
C VAL A 232 -3.43 -5.71 6.60
N ILE A 233 -3.02 -4.87 7.56
CA ILE A 233 -3.29 -5.11 8.98
C ILE A 233 -4.70 -4.58 9.25
N LEU A 234 -5.63 -5.47 9.57
CA LEU A 234 -7.00 -5.12 9.90
C LEU A 234 -7.09 -4.67 11.36
N VAL A 235 -7.74 -3.52 11.61
CA VAL A 235 -7.92 -2.95 12.95
C VAL A 235 -9.41 -2.70 13.22
N PRO A 236 -10.14 -3.67 13.79
CA PRO A 236 -11.53 -3.50 14.12
C PRO A 236 -11.72 -2.56 15.32
N LEU A 237 -12.66 -1.64 15.21
CA LEU A 237 -13.05 -0.69 16.24
C LEU A 237 -14.56 -0.78 16.44
N GLN A 238 -15.00 -1.58 17.41
CA GLN A 238 -16.41 -1.81 17.66
C GLN A 238 -17.04 -0.64 18.41
N ILE A 239 -18.04 -0.02 17.81
CA ILE A 239 -18.78 1.11 18.37
C ILE A 239 -20.28 0.83 18.51
N PHE A 240 -20.78 -0.24 17.87
CA PHE A 240 -22.16 -0.68 17.98
C PHE A 240 -22.27 -1.88 18.92
N ASP A 241 -23.36 -1.93 19.69
CA ASP A 241 -23.75 -3.10 20.48
C ASP A 241 -24.52 -4.14 19.64
N ASP A 242 -24.83 -5.30 20.23
CA ASP A 242 -25.60 -6.40 19.58
C ASP A 242 -27.05 -6.05 19.22
N LYS A 243 -27.46 -4.79 19.41
CA LYS A 243 -28.78 -4.28 19.02
C LYS A 243 -28.67 -3.14 18.02
N GLY A 244 -27.45 -2.88 17.51
CA GLY A 244 -27.16 -1.77 16.60
C GLY A 244 -27.21 -0.39 17.25
N ASN A 245 -27.14 -0.28 18.59
CA ASN A 245 -27.07 1.02 19.26
C ASN A 245 -25.63 1.50 19.35
N THR A 246 -25.44 2.82 19.26
CA THR A 246 -24.14 3.46 19.41
C THR A 246 -24.29 4.88 19.97
N LEU A 247 -23.17 5.47 20.38
CA LEU A 247 -23.07 6.86 20.81
C LEU A 247 -22.11 7.62 19.88
N LEU A 248 -22.42 8.90 19.62
CA LEU A 248 -21.51 9.78 18.86
C LEU A 248 -20.13 9.92 19.52
N SER A 249 -20.06 9.76 20.85
CA SER A 249 -18.78 9.72 21.57
C SER A 249 -17.92 8.53 21.14
N PHE A 250 -18.50 7.34 20.93
CA PHE A 250 -17.75 6.16 20.51
C PHE A 250 -17.14 6.33 19.11
N PHE A 251 -17.88 6.94 18.17
CA PHE A 251 -17.30 7.33 16.88
C PHE A 251 -16.09 8.26 17.04
N SER A 252 -16.22 9.28 17.88
CA SER A 252 -15.15 10.27 18.09
C SER A 252 -13.92 9.64 18.75
N GLU A 253 -14.13 8.74 19.71
CA GLU A 253 -13.07 7.97 20.37
C GLU A 253 -12.40 6.98 19.41
N ALA A 254 -13.18 6.32 18.53
CA ALA A 254 -12.65 5.43 17.50
C ALA A 254 -11.76 6.16 16.50
N ILE A 255 -12.17 7.34 16.01
CA ILE A 255 -11.34 8.17 15.13
C ILE A 255 -10.06 8.60 15.86
N ASN A 256 -10.17 9.03 17.12
CA ASN A 256 -9.01 9.43 17.90
C ASN A 256 -8.03 8.25 18.12
N MET A 257 -8.55 7.05 18.37
CA MET A 257 -7.74 5.84 18.48
C MET A 257 -7.09 5.45 17.16
N ALA A 258 -7.78 5.57 16.03
CA ALA A 258 -7.20 5.32 14.71
C ALA A 258 -6.01 6.27 14.43
N ILE A 259 -6.12 7.54 14.81
CA ILE A 259 -5.00 8.50 14.72
C ILE A 259 -3.83 8.08 15.62
N ASP A 260 -4.11 7.65 16.85
CA ASP A 260 -3.10 7.22 17.84
C ASP A 260 -2.37 5.93 17.40
N LEU A 261 -3.06 5.02 16.72
CA LEU A 261 -2.51 3.80 16.11
C LEU A 261 -1.85 4.05 14.74
N GLU A 262 -1.88 5.31 14.28
CA GLU A 262 -1.38 5.75 12.98
C GLU A 262 -1.97 4.94 11.82
N ILE A 263 -3.27 4.63 11.86
CA ILE A 263 -4.00 4.02 10.75
C ILE A 263 -3.82 4.89 9.49
N ASP A 264 -3.64 4.25 8.34
CA ASP A 264 -3.43 4.90 7.04
C ASP A 264 -4.74 5.44 6.45
#